data_AF-A0A961MIM3-F1
#
_entry.id   AF-A0A961MIM3-F1
#
_cell.length_a   1.000
_cell.length_b   1.000
_cell.length_c   1.000
_cell.angle_alpha   90.00
_cell.angle_beta   90.00
_cell.angle_gamma   90.00
#
_symmetry.space_group_name_H-M   'P 1'
#
loop_
_entity.id
_entity.type
_entity.pdbx_description
1 polymer ?
#
loop_
_entity_poly.entity_id
_entity_poly.type
_entity_poly.pdbx_seq_one_letter_code
_entity_poly.pdbx_strand_id
1 'polypeptide(L)'
;MSDNPYSDLPERAFWRPSISARNPLSLVDLYEKKFELTQSDRIVTAGSCFAQHIARKLKASGFTFCDYEPAPPLLPAHLHGAFNYGVYSARYCNIYTVRQLLQTFDRAYGHFTPQEPAWSKDGGVVDPFRPALEPEPFKDVDELEVARESHLKSVRDVFEKSDLFVFTMGL
;
A
#
# COMPACT_ATOMS: atom_id res chain seq x y z
N MET A 1 37.50 -3.51 -9.91
CA MET A 1 36.13 -3.81 -9.44
C MET A 1 35.25 -2.66 -9.89
N SER A 2 34.09 -2.93 -10.49
CA SER A 2 33.20 -1.88 -11.01
C SER A 2 32.57 -1.11 -9.86
N ASP A 3 32.83 0.19 -9.79
CA ASP A 3 32.13 1.11 -8.88
C ASP A 3 30.63 0.95 -9.09
N ASN A 4 29.95 0.58 -8.01
CA ASN A 4 28.50 0.50 -7.99
C ASN A 4 28.03 0.90 -6.58
N PRO A 5 26.76 1.33 -6.43
CA PRO A 5 26.25 1.85 -5.15
C PRO A 5 26.32 0.88 -3.95
N TYR A 6 26.65 -0.39 -4.19
CA TYR A 6 26.73 -1.43 -3.16
C TYR A 6 28.18 -1.81 -2.82
N SER A 7 29.20 -1.27 -3.50
CA SER A 7 30.61 -1.69 -3.33
C SER A 7 31.12 -1.58 -1.90
N ASP A 8 30.62 -0.59 -1.15
CA ASP A 8 31.11 -0.25 0.19
C ASP A 8 30.22 -0.81 1.30
N LEU A 9 29.26 -1.68 0.97
CA LEU A 9 28.38 -2.30 1.96
C LEU A 9 29.05 -3.47 2.70
N PRO A 10 28.75 -3.66 4.00
CA PRO A 10 29.28 -4.78 4.76
C PRO A 10 28.75 -6.12 4.24
N GLU A 11 29.43 -7.24 4.53
CA GLU A 11 29.02 -8.59 4.09
C GLU A 11 27.56 -8.93 4.46
N ARG A 12 27.07 -8.43 5.62
CA ARG A 12 25.69 -8.62 6.08
C ARG A 12 24.64 -8.06 5.11
N ALA A 13 25.01 -7.15 4.21
CA ALA A 13 24.12 -6.61 3.18
C ALA A 13 23.94 -7.55 1.97
N PHE A 14 24.74 -8.62 1.88
CA PHE A 14 24.72 -9.55 0.74
C PHE A 14 24.34 -10.95 1.18
N TRP A 15 23.31 -11.53 0.55
CA TRP A 15 22.76 -12.85 0.94
C TRP A 15 23.79 -13.98 0.95
N ARG A 16 24.64 -14.06 -0.08
CA ARG A 16 25.60 -15.17 -0.21
C ARG A 16 26.64 -15.19 0.92
N PRO A 17 27.42 -14.13 1.17
CA PRO A 17 28.42 -14.15 2.24
C PRO A 17 27.83 -14.12 3.66
N SER A 18 26.60 -13.61 3.84
CA SER A 18 25.96 -13.53 5.17
C SER A 18 25.11 -14.75 5.55
N ILE A 19 24.45 -15.40 4.59
CA ILE A 19 23.52 -16.50 4.84
C ILE A 19 24.00 -17.78 4.15
N SER A 20 24.00 -17.82 2.82
CA SER A 20 24.07 -19.10 2.10
C SER A 20 25.44 -19.79 2.17
N ALA A 21 26.51 -19.02 2.36
CA ALA A 21 27.88 -19.53 2.48
C ALA A 21 28.31 -19.79 3.93
N ARG A 22 27.49 -19.45 4.92
CA ARG A 22 27.79 -19.66 6.34
C ARG A 22 27.12 -20.93 6.85
N ASN A 23 27.69 -21.53 7.90
CA ASN A 23 27.03 -22.63 8.59
C ASN A 23 25.75 -22.08 9.26
N PRO A 24 24.57 -22.71 9.13
CA PRO A 24 23.32 -22.24 9.73
C PRO A 24 23.39 -22.01 11.25
N LEU A 25 24.23 -22.76 11.96
CA LEU A 25 24.44 -22.61 13.40
C LEU A 25 25.41 -21.47 13.78
N SER A 26 26.03 -20.84 12.78
CA SER A 26 27.00 -19.72 12.94
C SER A 26 26.44 -18.38 12.47
N LEU A 27 25.14 -18.33 12.14
CA LEU A 27 24.50 -17.10 11.68
C LEU A 27 24.41 -16.09 12.83
N VAL A 28 25.08 -14.96 12.66
CA VAL A 28 25.09 -13.80 13.56
C VAL A 28 24.81 -12.54 12.73
N ASP A 29 24.42 -11.45 13.39
CA ASP A 29 24.21 -10.14 12.76
C ASP A 29 23.19 -10.14 11.59
N LEU A 30 22.19 -11.02 11.67
CA LEU A 30 21.15 -11.18 10.63
C LEU A 30 20.30 -9.91 10.43
N TYR A 31 20.14 -9.13 11.49
CA TYR A 31 19.29 -7.95 11.49
C TYR A 31 19.85 -6.89 12.42
N GLU A 32 19.96 -5.68 11.89
CA GLU A 32 20.25 -4.48 12.66
C GLU A 32 19.13 -3.49 12.34
N LYS A 33 18.48 -2.98 13.39
CA LYS A 33 17.41 -1.99 13.25
C LYS A 33 18.00 -0.70 12.69
N LYS A 34 17.45 -0.18 11.60
CA LYS A 34 17.79 1.17 11.10
C LYS A 34 17.22 2.27 11.99
N PHE A 35 16.04 2.02 12.56
CA PHE A 35 15.32 2.91 13.47
C PHE A 35 14.47 2.05 14.41
N GLU A 36 14.13 2.60 15.57
CA GLU A 36 13.22 1.96 16.52
C GLU A 36 11.77 2.07 16.04
N LEU A 37 10.99 1.03 16.35
CA LEU A 37 9.56 0.98 16.09
C LEU A 37 8.82 0.65 17.37
N THR A 38 7.80 1.46 17.67
CA THR A 38 6.96 1.34 18.85
C THR A 38 5.57 0.87 18.47
N GLN A 39 4.84 0.29 19.44
CA GLN A 39 3.45 -0.12 19.21
C GLN A 39 2.51 1.08 18.95
N SER A 40 2.90 2.29 19.36
CA SER A 40 2.15 3.53 19.13
C SER A 40 2.40 4.16 17.76
N ASP A 41 3.42 3.74 17.02
CA ASP A 41 3.68 4.27 15.68
C ASP A 41 2.49 3.92 14.77
N ARG A 42 1.97 4.92 14.06
CA ARG A 42 0.86 4.75 13.11
C ARG A 42 1.40 4.15 11.82
N ILE A 43 1.21 2.84 11.67
CA ILE A 43 1.73 2.09 10.53
C ILE A 43 0.65 1.96 9.46
N VAL A 44 1.03 2.22 8.21
CA VAL A 44 0.22 2.00 7.01
C VAL A 44 0.93 1.10 6.02
N THR A 45 0.17 0.36 5.22
CA THR A 45 0.73 -0.49 4.15
C THR A 45 0.05 -0.23 2.82
N ALA A 46 0.83 0.00 1.76
CA ALA A 46 0.35 0.02 0.38
C ALA A 46 1.13 -0.97 -0.48
N GLY A 47 0.56 -1.43 -1.58
CA GLY A 47 1.30 -2.29 -2.50
C GLY A 47 0.50 -3.45 -3.08
N SER A 48 1.23 -4.51 -3.41
CA SER A 48 0.71 -5.83 -3.75
C SER A 48 -0.05 -6.51 -2.60
N CYS A 49 -0.62 -7.69 -2.85
CA CYS A 49 -1.29 -8.49 -1.82
C CYS A 49 -0.40 -8.79 -0.60
N PHE A 50 0.93 -8.77 -0.75
CA PHE A 50 1.86 -8.94 0.37
C PHE A 50 1.71 -7.87 1.45
N ALA A 51 1.33 -6.63 1.08
CA ALA A 51 1.00 -5.56 2.04
C ALA A 51 -0.11 -5.97 3.02
N GLN A 52 -1.07 -6.80 2.58
CA GLN A 52 -2.15 -7.32 3.41
C GLN A 52 -1.63 -8.34 4.44
N HIS A 53 -0.62 -9.15 4.06
CA HIS A 53 0.02 -10.09 4.99
C HIS A 53 0.79 -9.34 6.08
N ILE A 54 1.52 -8.28 5.70
CA ILE A 54 2.22 -7.40 6.65
C ILE A 54 1.21 -6.75 7.60
N ALA A 55 0.15 -6.15 7.08
CA ALA A 55 -0.90 -5.50 7.88
C ALA A 55 -1.50 -6.46 8.92
N ARG A 56 -1.86 -7.69 8.51
CA ARG A 56 -2.40 -8.70 9.42
C ARG A 56 -1.42 -9.09 10.53
N LYS A 57 -0.12 -9.23 10.21
CA LYS A 57 0.91 -9.57 11.20
C LYS A 57 1.19 -8.41 12.16
N LEU A 58 1.22 -7.17 11.68
CA LEU A 58 1.36 -5.98 12.53
C LEU A 58 0.20 -5.87 13.53
N LYS A 59 -1.04 -6.01 13.05
CA LYS A 59 -2.24 -6.02 13.91
C LYS A 59 -2.17 -7.13 14.97
N ALA A 60 -1.83 -8.35 14.54
CA ALA A 60 -1.72 -9.50 15.46
C ALA A 60 -0.60 -9.35 16.51
N SER A 61 0.44 -8.56 16.20
CA SER A 61 1.56 -8.24 17.10
C SER A 61 1.32 -7.01 17.99
N GLY A 62 0.12 -6.40 17.94
CA GLY A 62 -0.27 -5.27 18.79
C GLY A 62 0.24 -3.91 18.33
N PHE A 63 0.67 -3.77 17.07
CA PHE A 63 1.02 -2.47 16.50
C PHE A 63 -0.22 -1.67 16.07
N THR A 64 -0.11 -0.35 16.12
CA THR A 64 -1.13 0.59 15.65
C THR A 64 -1.17 0.63 14.13
N PHE A 65 -1.92 -0.29 13.51
CA PHE A 65 -2.18 -0.25 12.08
C PHE A 65 -3.37 0.68 11.78
N CYS A 66 -3.19 1.64 10.87
CA CYS A 66 -4.20 2.62 10.52
C CYS A 66 -4.88 2.31 9.18
N ASP A 67 -6.21 2.42 9.18
CA ASP A 67 -7.06 2.47 7.98
C ASP A 67 -7.74 3.84 7.95
N TYR A 68 -7.46 4.60 6.89
CA TYR A 68 -7.94 5.96 6.69
C TYR A 68 -9.15 6.03 5.74
N GLU A 69 -9.59 4.90 5.19
CA GLU A 69 -10.82 4.81 4.38
C GLU A 69 -11.68 3.62 4.86
N PRO A 70 -12.13 3.64 6.13
CA PRO A 70 -12.89 2.54 6.70
C PRO A 70 -14.28 2.41 6.06
N ALA A 71 -14.88 1.23 6.22
CA ALA A 71 -16.25 0.99 5.76
C ALA A 71 -17.24 1.98 6.40
N PRO A 72 -18.19 2.53 5.63
CA PRO A 72 -19.28 3.33 6.18
C PRO A 72 -20.04 2.55 7.26
N PRO A 73 -20.46 3.18 8.37
CA PRO A 73 -21.14 2.49 9.48
C PRO A 73 -22.39 1.69 9.09
N LEU A 74 -23.07 2.10 8.01
CA LEU A 74 -24.29 1.47 7.53
C LEU A 74 -24.03 0.33 6.52
N LEU A 75 -22.80 0.13 6.06
CA LEU A 75 -22.46 -0.96 5.16
C LEU A 75 -22.33 -2.27 5.95
N PRO A 76 -23.12 -3.32 5.63
CA PRO A 76 -23.01 -4.60 6.30
C PRO A 76 -21.60 -5.20 6.23
N ALA A 77 -21.12 -5.76 7.33
CA ALA A 77 -19.75 -6.31 7.44
C ALA A 77 -19.41 -7.37 6.37
N HIS A 78 -20.39 -8.17 5.94
CA HIS A 78 -20.19 -9.18 4.90
C HIS A 78 -19.92 -8.58 3.51
N LEU A 79 -20.23 -7.30 3.29
CA LEU A 79 -19.95 -6.59 2.04
C LEU A 79 -18.61 -5.84 2.05
N HIS A 80 -17.98 -5.64 3.22
CA HIS A 80 -16.76 -4.82 3.33
C HIS A 80 -15.67 -5.29 2.36
N GLY A 81 -15.40 -6.60 2.32
CA GLY A 81 -14.38 -7.17 1.44
C GLY A 81 -14.72 -7.04 -0.05
N ALA A 82 -16.00 -7.18 -0.44
CA ALA A 82 -16.43 -7.04 -1.84
C ALA A 82 -16.22 -5.61 -2.36
N PHE A 83 -16.34 -4.63 -1.48
CA PHE A 83 -16.09 -3.21 -1.74
C PHE A 83 -14.65 -2.80 -1.33
N ASN A 84 -13.73 -3.73 -1.10
CA ASN A 84 -12.33 -3.46 -0.76
C ASN A 84 -12.08 -2.65 0.53
N TYR A 85 -13.06 -2.55 1.44
CA TYR A 85 -12.89 -1.93 2.75
C TYR A 85 -12.10 -2.83 3.71
N GLY A 86 -11.22 -2.23 4.53
CA GLY A 86 -10.41 -2.93 5.51
C GLY A 86 -9.29 -3.81 4.94
N VAL A 87 -9.05 -3.76 3.62
CA VAL A 87 -8.02 -4.55 2.92
C VAL A 87 -6.63 -3.90 3.04
N TYR A 88 -6.56 -2.58 2.90
CA TYR A 88 -5.34 -1.78 3.00
C TYR A 88 -5.57 -0.57 3.91
N SER A 89 -4.62 0.38 3.96
CA SER A 89 -4.75 1.63 4.71
C SER A 89 -5.63 2.69 4.03
N ALA A 90 -5.98 2.49 2.76
CA ALA A 90 -7.07 3.15 2.03
C ALA A 90 -7.46 2.26 0.84
N ARG A 91 -8.60 2.51 0.18
CA ARG A 91 -9.13 1.65 -0.90
C ARG A 91 -8.44 1.91 -2.25
N TYR A 92 -7.11 2.01 -2.30
CA TYR A 92 -6.35 2.18 -3.56
C TYR A 92 -6.13 0.87 -4.35
N CYS A 93 -6.72 -0.25 -3.90
CA CYS A 93 -6.51 -1.59 -4.48
C CYS A 93 -5.01 -1.97 -4.50
N ASN A 94 -4.57 -2.80 -5.45
CA ASN A 94 -3.15 -3.13 -5.57
C ASN A 94 -2.39 -2.00 -6.26
N ILE A 95 -1.25 -1.61 -5.68
CA ILE A 95 -0.27 -0.71 -6.30
C ILE A 95 1.01 -1.51 -6.54
N TYR A 96 1.33 -1.83 -7.79
CA TYR A 96 2.44 -2.76 -8.07
C TYR A 96 3.77 -2.07 -8.32
N THR A 97 3.77 -0.79 -8.66
CA THR A 97 4.99 -0.07 -9.03
C THR A 97 5.11 1.25 -8.29
N VAL A 98 6.36 1.70 -8.11
CA VAL A 98 6.65 3.04 -7.58
C VAL A 98 5.98 4.12 -8.43
N ARG A 99 5.89 3.94 -9.75
CA ARG A 99 5.19 4.88 -10.65
C ARG A 99 3.70 4.98 -10.36
N GLN A 100 3.01 3.85 -10.15
CA GLN A 100 1.60 3.86 -9.76
C GLN A 100 1.39 4.50 -8.38
N LEU A 101 2.31 4.26 -7.43
CA LEU A 101 2.26 4.91 -6.12
C LEU A 101 2.40 6.42 -6.24
N LEU A 102 3.37 6.88 -7.05
CA LEU A 102 3.60 8.30 -7.32
C LEU A 102 2.37 8.94 -7.99
N GLN A 103 1.76 8.29 -8.98
CA GLN A 103 0.53 8.80 -9.60
C GLN A 103 -0.63 8.86 -8.60
N THR A 104 -0.74 7.89 -7.69
CA THR A 104 -1.76 7.90 -6.63
C THR A 104 -1.55 9.07 -5.67
N PHE A 105 -0.31 9.31 -5.26
CA PHE A 105 0.08 10.46 -4.46
C PHE A 105 -0.22 11.77 -5.20
N ASP A 106 0.27 11.96 -6.42
CA ASP A 106 0.11 13.20 -7.18
C ASP A 106 -1.36 13.51 -7.50
N ARG A 107 -2.21 12.49 -7.73
CA ARG A 107 -3.66 12.68 -7.83
C ARG A 107 -4.24 13.21 -6.52
N ALA A 108 -3.80 12.68 -5.39
CA ALA A 108 -4.29 13.10 -4.08
C ALA A 108 -3.93 14.56 -3.76
N TYR A 109 -2.82 15.08 -4.29
CA TYR A 109 -2.42 16.49 -4.14
C TYR A 109 -2.78 17.38 -5.33
N GLY A 110 -3.46 16.85 -6.36
CA GLY A 110 -3.84 17.62 -7.55
C GLY A 110 -2.67 17.98 -8.47
N HIS A 111 -1.50 17.35 -8.32
CA HIS A 111 -0.33 17.55 -9.17
C HIS A 111 -0.41 16.79 -10.49
N PHE A 112 -1.31 15.80 -10.58
CA PHE A 112 -1.50 14.98 -11.76
C PHE A 112 -2.98 14.79 -12.06
N THR A 113 -3.36 15.13 -13.30
CA THR A 113 -4.69 14.85 -13.87
C THR A 113 -4.55 13.76 -14.93
N PRO A 114 -5.17 12.59 -14.76
CA PRO A 114 -5.16 11.53 -15.77
C PRO A 114 -5.80 11.98 -17.08
N GLN A 115 -5.28 11.50 -18.22
CA GLN A 115 -5.90 11.73 -19.54
C GLN A 115 -7.24 10.99 -19.67
N GLU A 116 -7.33 9.81 -19.07
CA GLU A 116 -8.54 9.02 -18.99
C GLU A 116 -9.08 9.13 -17.56
N PRO A 117 -10.13 9.94 -17.31
CA PRO A 117 -10.69 10.08 -15.97
C PRO A 117 -11.56 8.88 -15.58
N ALA A 118 -12.09 8.13 -16.54
CA ALA A 118 -12.96 6.98 -16.32
C ALA A 118 -12.83 5.98 -17.47
N TRP A 119 -13.02 4.69 -17.20
CA TRP A 119 -13.14 3.66 -18.23
C TRP A 119 -14.56 3.11 -18.26
N SER A 120 -15.14 2.98 -19.47
CA SER A 120 -16.45 2.36 -19.64
C SER A 120 -16.39 0.85 -19.39
N LYS A 121 -17.34 0.32 -18.63
CA LYS A 121 -17.45 -1.11 -18.32
C LYS A 121 -18.91 -1.48 -18.05
N ASP A 122 -19.41 -2.53 -18.70
CA ASP A 122 -20.72 -3.15 -18.43
C ASP A 122 -21.90 -2.18 -18.27
N GLY A 123 -21.94 -1.11 -19.07
CA GLY A 123 -23.01 -0.09 -19.03
C GLY A 123 -22.82 1.02 -17.99
N GLY A 124 -21.74 0.99 -17.22
CA GLY A 124 -21.31 2.05 -16.31
C GLY A 124 -19.83 2.41 -16.52
N VAL A 125 -19.17 2.89 -15.46
CA VAL A 125 -17.77 3.33 -15.49
C VAL A 125 -16.97 2.85 -14.27
N VAL A 126 -15.65 2.72 -14.43
CA VAL A 126 -14.72 2.37 -13.35
C VAL A 126 -13.54 3.34 -13.26
N ASP A 127 -12.90 3.41 -12.09
CA ASP A 127 -11.66 4.17 -11.89
C ASP A 127 -10.48 3.45 -12.56
N PRO A 128 -9.77 4.06 -13.53
CA PRO A 128 -8.62 3.44 -14.20
C PRO A 128 -7.50 3.02 -13.25
N PHE A 129 -7.38 3.68 -12.09
CA PHE A 129 -6.36 3.38 -11.08
C PHE A 129 -6.83 2.33 -10.08
N ARG A 130 -8.14 2.04 -10.04
CA ARG A 130 -8.77 1.09 -9.12
C ARG A 130 -9.88 0.29 -9.83
N PRO A 131 -9.58 -0.37 -10.97
CA PRO A 131 -10.61 -0.93 -11.85
C PRO A 131 -11.38 -2.12 -11.24
N ALA A 132 -10.89 -2.68 -10.13
CA ALA A 132 -11.49 -3.77 -9.38
C ALA A 132 -11.98 -3.32 -7.98
N LEU A 133 -12.21 -2.02 -7.77
CA LEU A 133 -12.63 -1.45 -6.48
C LEU A 133 -14.02 -1.89 -6.07
N GLU A 134 -14.97 -1.71 -6.98
CA GLU A 134 -16.39 -1.95 -6.78
C GLU A 134 -16.79 -3.26 -7.46
N PRO A 135 -17.73 -4.04 -6.88
CA PRO A 135 -18.24 -5.26 -7.53
C PRO A 135 -18.88 -4.97 -8.88
N GLU A 136 -19.64 -3.88 -8.96
CA GLU A 136 -20.31 -3.38 -10.15
C GLU A 136 -19.69 -2.03 -10.57
N PRO A 137 -19.71 -1.66 -11.86
CA PRO A 137 -19.32 -0.33 -12.29
C PRO A 137 -20.17 0.76 -11.62
N PHE A 138 -19.57 1.94 -11.40
CA PHE A 138 -20.34 3.14 -11.06
C PHE A 138 -21.32 3.44 -12.19
N LYS A 139 -22.49 3.99 -11.85
CA LYS A 139 -23.54 4.33 -12.80
C LYS A 139 -23.04 5.32 -13.86
N ASP A 140 -22.32 6.35 -13.42
CA ASP A 140 -21.83 7.44 -14.25
C ASP A 140 -20.55 8.06 -13.68
N VAL A 141 -19.95 8.99 -14.45
CA VAL A 141 -18.70 9.67 -14.06
C VAL A 141 -18.91 10.51 -12.80
N ASP A 142 -20.07 11.12 -12.61
CA ASP A 142 -20.35 11.97 -11.45
C ASP A 142 -20.32 11.14 -10.15
N GLU A 143 -20.92 9.95 -10.15
CA GLU A 143 -20.84 9.03 -9.01
C GLU A 143 -19.40 8.59 -8.71
N LEU A 144 -18.63 8.28 -9.76
CA LEU A 144 -17.22 7.90 -9.65
C LEU A 144 -16.37 9.05 -9.07
N GLU A 145 -16.60 10.30 -9.49
CA GLU A 145 -15.86 11.45 -8.97
C GLU A 145 -16.14 11.68 -7.49
N VAL A 146 -17.40 11.58 -7.04
CA VAL A 146 -17.74 11.70 -5.61
C VAL A 146 -17.01 10.64 -4.77
N ALA A 147 -17.00 9.38 -5.23
CA ALA A 147 -16.25 8.32 -4.56
C ALA A 147 -14.73 8.60 -4.56
N ARG A 148 -14.21 9.16 -5.65
CA ARG A 148 -12.80 9.52 -5.80
C ARG A 148 -12.38 10.66 -4.88
N GLU A 149 -13.19 11.70 -4.72
CA GLU A 149 -12.87 12.82 -3.83
C GLU A 149 -12.63 12.36 -2.39
N SER A 150 -13.53 11.51 -1.87
CA SER A 150 -13.39 10.90 -0.54
C SER A 150 -12.14 10.01 -0.46
N HIS A 151 -11.89 9.21 -1.49
CA HIS A 151 -10.71 8.35 -1.56
C HIS A 151 -9.41 9.17 -1.55
N LEU A 152 -9.29 10.19 -2.39
CA LEU A 152 -8.07 11.01 -2.50
C LEU A 152 -7.80 11.79 -1.21
N LYS A 153 -8.84 12.19 -0.48
CA LYS A 153 -8.69 12.72 0.89
C LYS A 153 -8.09 11.68 1.84
N SER A 154 -8.58 10.44 1.78
CA SER A 154 -8.07 9.33 2.60
C SER A 154 -6.62 8.98 2.23
N VAL A 155 -6.26 9.06 0.96
CA VAL A 155 -4.87 8.90 0.49
C VAL A 155 -3.96 9.97 1.08
N ARG A 156 -4.37 11.25 1.12
CA ARG A 156 -3.60 12.28 1.82
C ARG A 156 -3.41 11.94 3.29
N ASP A 157 -4.47 11.50 3.97
CA ASP A 157 -4.39 11.07 5.37
C ASP A 157 -3.39 9.92 5.59
N VAL A 158 -3.32 8.94 4.67
CA VAL A 158 -2.30 7.86 4.72
C VAL A 158 -0.89 8.45 4.75
N PHE A 159 -0.58 9.45 3.93
CA PHE A 159 0.75 10.04 3.85
C PHE A 159 1.04 11.06 4.96
N GLU A 160 0.05 11.87 5.34
CA GLU A 160 0.22 12.98 6.29
C GLU A 160 0.14 12.53 7.76
N LYS A 161 -0.59 11.45 8.04
CA LYS A 161 -0.89 11.01 9.42
C LYS A 161 -0.20 9.70 9.80
N SER A 162 0.58 9.08 8.94
CA SER A 162 1.35 7.88 9.28
C SER A 162 2.75 8.22 9.78
N ASP A 163 3.27 7.39 10.67
CA ASP A 163 4.65 7.48 11.16
C ASP A 163 5.56 6.49 10.40
N LEU A 164 4.99 5.36 9.93
CA LEU A 164 5.66 4.39 9.09
C LEU A 164 4.80 3.99 7.89
N PHE A 165 5.31 4.24 6.69
CA PHE A 165 4.71 3.78 5.44
C PHE A 165 5.46 2.57 4.89
N VAL A 166 4.80 1.43 4.80
CA VAL A 166 5.36 0.20 4.21
C VAL A 166 4.82 0.02 2.80
N PHE A 167 5.71 0.06 1.80
CA PHE A 167 5.36 -0.21 0.41
C PHE A 167 5.85 -1.59 -0.05
N THR A 168 4.97 -2.42 -0.60
CA THR A 168 5.35 -3.71 -1.20
C THR A 168 5.13 -3.69 -2.71
N MET A 169 6.20 -3.79 -3.49
CA MET A 169 6.09 -3.86 -4.94
C MET A 169 5.40 -5.17 -5.40
N GLY A 170 4.82 -5.14 -6.59
CA GLY A 170 4.43 -6.37 -7.29
C GLY A 170 5.66 -7.13 -7.75
N LEU A 171 5.55 -8.47 -7.75
CA LEU A 171 6.50 -9.37 -8.39
C LEU A 171 6.10 -9.62 -9.84
#